data_AF-A0A7R9EN68-F1
#
_entry.id   AF-A0A7R9EN68-F1
#
_cell.length_a   1.000
_cell.length_b   1.000
_cell.length_c   1.000
_cell.angle_alpha   90.00
_cell.angle_beta   90.00
_cell.angle_gamma   90.00
#
_symmetry.space_group_name_H-M   'P 1'
#
loop_
_entity.id
_entity.type
_entity.pdbx_description
1 polymer ?
#
loop_
_entity_poly.entity_id
_entity_poly.type
_entity_poly.pdbx_seq_one_letter_code
_entity_poly.pdbx_strand_id
1 'polypeptide(L)'
;MAKLCESQMNEGNYGLPACRNVSIEANYRDRLEFSVHYENLPTDLKNWTYKAYQIARYLGYNYMGENIFASHNLKEKVAFEGNLNPSLRAINVTIKSPIGDAEFIDVPLSPYVVPLLPVHPTMGSLERLSPVLFSDQLYPYCVVGKSAANTFDNKTYPIQLGKCWHVMMKYAPKYMPEESSEKIDPSVDVVVMTRDNSSSSQKDLKIVTGDDVVDLTPSGGSTKMGIEVKVNERPLEIS
;
A
#
# COMPACT_ATOMS: atom_id res chain seq x y z
N MET A 1 2.61 14.76 3.81
CA MET A 1 1.68 13.72 4.29
C MET A 1 2.06 13.18 5.66
N ALA A 2 3.32 12.77 5.90
CA ALA A 2 3.78 12.26 7.21
C ALA A 2 3.38 13.13 8.43
N LYS A 3 3.68 14.44 8.41
CA LYS A 3 3.31 15.36 9.49
C LYS A 3 1.79 15.44 9.75
N LEU A 4 0.98 15.33 8.69
CA LEU A 4 -0.47 15.34 8.82
C LEU A 4 -0.96 14.04 9.46
N CYS A 5 -0.42 12.89 9.05
CA CYS A 5 -0.72 11.62 9.71
C CYS A 5 -0.32 11.66 11.19
N GLU A 6 0.89 12.14 11.51
CA GLU A 6 1.35 12.27 12.89
C GLU A 6 0.38 13.10 13.75
N SER A 7 -0.07 14.25 13.23
CA SER A 7 -1.10 15.06 13.89
C SER A 7 -2.41 14.30 14.10
N GLN A 8 -2.89 13.57 13.08
CA GLN A 8 -4.13 12.78 13.16
C GLN A 8 -4.00 11.61 14.16
N MET A 9 -2.83 10.96 14.22
CA MET A 9 -2.54 9.90 15.18
C MET A 9 -2.54 10.43 16.61
N ASN A 10 -2.02 11.64 16.85
CA ASN A 10 -2.08 12.29 18.16
C ASN A 10 -3.53 12.57 18.61
N GLU A 11 -4.45 12.74 17.66
CA GLU A 11 -5.89 12.86 17.91
C GLU A 11 -6.60 11.50 18.02
N GLY A 12 -5.89 10.38 17.86
CA GLY A 12 -6.43 9.02 17.89
C GLY A 12 -7.04 8.55 16.56
N ASN A 13 -6.72 9.23 15.45
CA ASN A 13 -7.18 8.89 14.11
C ASN A 13 -6.05 8.22 13.30
N TYR A 14 -5.95 6.89 13.38
CA TYR A 14 -4.84 6.15 12.79
C TYR A 14 -5.08 5.68 11.34
N GLY A 15 -6.34 5.59 10.91
CA GLY A 15 -6.70 5.01 9.61
C GLY A 15 -7.01 6.03 8.51
N LEU A 16 -7.00 7.33 8.80
CA LEU A 16 -7.40 8.37 7.84
C LEU A 16 -6.51 8.37 6.58
N PRO A 17 -6.96 8.98 5.47
CA PRO A 17 -6.26 8.92 4.19
C PRO A 17 -4.78 9.29 4.24
N ALA A 18 -4.42 10.29 5.07
CA ALA A 18 -3.02 10.68 5.21
C ALA A 18 -2.16 9.58 5.82
N CYS A 19 -2.65 8.89 6.85
CA CYS A 19 -1.94 7.77 7.45
C CYS A 19 -1.89 6.55 6.55
N ARG A 20 -2.99 6.22 5.86
CA ARG A 20 -3.00 5.13 4.88
C ARG A 20 -1.93 5.33 3.80
N ASN A 21 -1.86 6.52 3.22
CA ASN A 21 -0.89 6.80 2.16
C ASN A 21 0.55 6.69 2.67
N VAL A 22 0.83 7.18 3.88
CA VAL A 22 2.14 7.04 4.51
C VAL A 22 2.47 5.58 4.81
N SER A 23 1.49 4.78 5.25
CA SER A 23 1.69 3.34 5.47
C SER A 23 1.99 2.60 4.17
N ILE A 24 1.32 2.92 3.07
CA ILE A 24 1.61 2.34 1.75
C ILE A 24 3.03 2.74 1.32
N GLU A 25 3.37 4.02 1.44
CA GLU A 25 4.70 4.53 1.09
C GLU A 25 5.82 3.85 1.91
N ALA A 26 5.60 3.64 3.21
CA ALA A 26 6.56 2.98 4.09
C ALA A 26 6.77 1.47 3.78
N ASN A 27 5.85 0.84 3.05
CA ASN A 27 5.97 -0.55 2.65
C ASN A 27 6.65 -0.75 1.28
N TYR A 28 7.00 0.34 0.59
CA TYR A 28 7.82 0.23 -0.60
C TYR A 28 9.27 -0.08 -0.23
N ARG A 29 9.85 -1.08 -0.90
CA ARG A 29 11.30 -1.26 -0.90
C ARG A 29 11.94 -0.18 -1.76
N ASP A 30 12.71 0.68 -1.12
CA ASP A 30 13.47 1.78 -1.73
C ASP A 30 14.81 1.30 -2.32
N ARG A 31 15.34 0.18 -1.81
CA ARG A 31 16.59 -0.44 -2.28
C ARG A 31 16.32 -1.73 -3.07
N LEU A 32 16.86 -1.77 -4.28
CA LEU A 32 16.85 -2.91 -5.20
C LEU A 32 18.28 -3.38 -5.39
N GLU A 33 18.54 -4.64 -5.08
CA GLU A 33 19.85 -5.27 -5.32
C GLU A 33 19.63 -6.58 -6.05
N PHE A 34 20.28 -6.72 -7.19
CA PHE A 34 20.33 -7.99 -7.89
C PHE A 34 21.66 -8.15 -8.59
N SER A 35 22.08 -9.39 -8.77
CA SER A 35 23.31 -9.70 -9.47
C SER A 35 23.11 -10.81 -10.47
N VAL A 36 23.61 -10.59 -11.67
CA VAL A 36 23.53 -11.53 -12.76
C VAL A 36 24.89 -12.21 -12.90
N HIS A 37 24.89 -13.52 -12.69
CA HIS A 37 26.02 -14.38 -12.99
C HIS A 37 25.86 -14.90 -14.42
N TYR A 38 26.94 -14.90 -15.19
CA TYR A 38 26.90 -15.37 -16.57
C TYR A 38 28.16 -16.15 -16.91
N GLU A 39 27.96 -17.28 -17.60
CA GLU A 39 29.03 -18.03 -18.23
C GLU A 39 28.80 -18.03 -19.74
N ASN A 40 29.86 -17.77 -20.52
CA ASN A 40 29.83 -17.94 -21.97
C ASN A 40 28.65 -17.25 -22.71
N LEU A 41 28.46 -15.94 -22.50
CA LEU A 41 27.42 -15.18 -23.22
C LEU A 41 27.65 -15.22 -24.75
N PRO A 42 26.61 -15.54 -25.55
CA PRO A 42 26.68 -15.47 -27.01
C PRO A 42 27.10 -14.07 -27.49
N THR A 43 27.90 -14.00 -28.55
CA THR A 43 28.43 -12.74 -29.09
C THR A 43 27.32 -11.76 -29.49
N ASP A 44 26.20 -12.27 -30.00
CA ASP A 44 25.04 -11.44 -30.36
C ASP A 44 24.43 -10.74 -29.14
N LEU A 45 24.35 -11.43 -28.01
CA LEU A 45 23.82 -10.87 -26.76
C LEU A 45 24.76 -9.81 -26.18
N LYS A 46 26.09 -10.00 -26.31
CA LYS A 46 27.11 -8.99 -25.93
C LYS A 46 26.97 -7.71 -26.76
N ASN A 47 26.75 -7.84 -28.07
CA ASN A 47 26.58 -6.68 -28.95
C ASN A 47 25.28 -5.92 -28.65
N TRP A 48 24.18 -6.64 -28.41
CA TRP A 48 22.91 -6.04 -28.03
C TRP A 48 22.97 -5.29 -26.70
N THR A 49 23.56 -5.90 -25.67
CA THR A 49 23.75 -5.24 -24.36
C THR A 49 24.64 -4.01 -24.48
N TYR A 50 25.71 -4.07 -25.27
CA TYR A 50 26.56 -2.92 -25.52
C TYR A 50 25.82 -1.77 -26.22
N LYS A 51 24.98 -2.06 -27.22
CA LYS A 51 24.12 -1.04 -27.86
C LYS A 51 23.12 -0.44 -26.89
N ALA A 52 22.47 -1.26 -26.07
CA ALA A 52 21.53 -0.79 -25.05
C ALA A 52 22.22 0.15 -24.05
N TYR A 53 23.44 -0.20 -23.63
CA TYR A 53 24.27 0.66 -22.79
C TYR A 53 24.56 2.01 -23.44
N GLN A 54 24.94 2.03 -24.72
CA GLN A 54 25.19 3.29 -25.42
C GLN A 54 23.94 4.19 -25.50
N ILE A 55 22.76 3.61 -25.73
CA ILE A 55 21.49 4.36 -25.74
C ILE A 55 21.21 4.92 -24.34
N ALA A 56 21.36 4.10 -23.29
CA ALA A 56 21.18 4.54 -21.91
C ALA A 56 22.16 5.67 -21.54
N ARG A 57 23.42 5.54 -21.95
CA ARG A 57 24.46 6.58 -21.80
C ARG A 57 24.10 7.88 -22.51
N TYR A 58 23.55 7.79 -23.72
CA TYR A 58 23.14 8.97 -24.48
C TYR A 58 21.94 9.68 -23.82
N LEU A 59 20.90 8.93 -23.47
CA LEU A 59 19.68 9.48 -22.85
C LEU A 59 19.93 9.97 -21.41
N GLY A 60 20.79 9.27 -20.67
CA GLY A 60 21.14 9.55 -19.28
C GLY A 60 22.37 10.43 -19.10
N TYR A 61 22.91 11.04 -20.16
CA TYR A 61 24.19 11.76 -20.12
C TYR A 61 24.29 12.80 -18.99
N ASN A 62 23.21 13.53 -18.72
CA ASN A 62 23.16 14.56 -17.68
C ASN A 62 23.15 14.00 -16.24
N TYR A 63 22.93 12.70 -16.08
CA TYR A 63 22.75 12.03 -14.79
C TYR A 63 23.84 10.96 -14.56
N MET A 64 24.78 10.78 -15.49
CA MET A 64 25.69 9.65 -15.51
C MET A 64 27.12 10.03 -15.08
N GLY A 65 27.70 9.25 -14.18
CA GLY A 65 29.13 9.18 -13.90
C GLY A 65 29.68 7.80 -14.27
N GLU A 66 30.87 7.72 -14.84
CA GLU A 66 31.54 6.45 -15.14
C GLU A 66 32.89 6.40 -14.43
N ASN A 67 33.16 5.28 -13.75
CA ASN A 67 34.48 5.00 -13.21
C ASN A 67 35.03 3.72 -13.84
N ILE A 68 35.82 3.92 -14.90
CA ILE A 68 36.41 2.85 -15.71
C ILE A 68 37.64 2.22 -15.00
N PHE A 69 38.12 2.83 -13.90
CA PHE A 69 39.25 2.35 -13.10
C PHE A 69 38.83 1.59 -11.85
N ALA A 70 37.53 1.34 -11.67
CA ALA A 70 37.01 0.54 -10.57
C ALA A 70 37.38 -0.95 -10.78
N SER A 71 38.53 -1.35 -10.23
CA SER A 71 39.02 -2.73 -10.27
C SER A 71 38.22 -3.59 -9.28
N HIS A 72 37.11 -4.16 -9.73
CA HIS A 72 36.36 -5.15 -8.96
C HIS A 72 36.82 -6.57 -9.30
N ASN A 73 36.97 -7.44 -8.30
CA ASN A 73 37.14 -8.89 -8.48
C ASN A 73 35.83 -9.58 -8.93
N LEU A 74 35.03 -8.93 -9.77
CA LEU A 74 33.79 -9.44 -10.32
C LEU A 74 34.09 -10.17 -11.63
N LYS A 75 34.76 -11.32 -11.58
CA LYS A 75 34.81 -12.19 -12.77
C LYS A 75 33.40 -12.75 -12.99
N GLU A 76 32.88 -12.62 -14.21
CA GLU A 76 31.63 -13.27 -14.66
C GLU A 76 30.35 -12.85 -13.90
N LYS A 77 30.38 -11.65 -13.30
CA LYS A 77 29.26 -11.09 -12.54
C LYS A 77 29.06 -9.62 -12.88
N VAL A 78 27.80 -9.24 -13.08
CA VAL A 78 27.38 -7.82 -13.07
C VAL A 78 26.42 -7.63 -11.90
N ALA A 79 26.68 -6.64 -11.06
CA ALA A 79 25.82 -6.28 -9.94
C ALA A 79 25.09 -4.97 -10.23
N PHE A 80 23.83 -4.93 -9.86
CA PHE A 80 22.95 -3.79 -10.02
C PHE A 80 22.42 -3.39 -8.65
N GLU A 81 22.59 -2.12 -8.33
CA GLU A 81 22.08 -1.50 -7.11
C GLU A 81 21.21 -0.31 -7.53
N GLY A 82 19.96 -0.28 -7.10
CA GLY A 82 19.02 0.80 -7.34
C GLY A 82 18.52 1.35 -6.02
N ASN A 83 18.62 2.66 -5.81
CA ASN A 83 18.08 3.35 -4.64
C ASN A 83 17.09 4.42 -5.09
N LEU A 84 15.82 4.23 -4.78
CA LEU A 84 14.78 5.23 -5.00
C LEU A 84 14.92 6.35 -3.98
N ASN A 85 14.67 7.58 -4.40
CA ASN A 85 14.60 8.69 -3.46
C ASN A 85 13.33 8.56 -2.57
N PRO A 86 13.28 9.19 -1.37
CA PRO A 86 12.13 9.08 -0.47
C PRO A 86 10.79 9.53 -1.06
N SER A 87 10.83 10.36 -2.12
CA SER A 87 9.63 10.79 -2.84
C SER A 87 9.20 9.86 -3.97
N LEU A 88 9.97 8.79 -4.23
CA LEU A 88 9.82 7.83 -5.33
C LEU A 88 9.81 8.48 -6.73
N ARG A 89 10.35 9.69 -6.87
CA ARG A 89 10.36 10.47 -8.12
C ARG A 89 11.68 10.40 -8.88
N ALA A 90 12.73 9.92 -8.24
CA ALA A 90 14.02 9.72 -8.87
C ALA A 90 14.68 8.46 -8.35
N ILE A 91 15.59 7.91 -9.15
CA ILE A 91 16.36 6.71 -8.81
C ILE A 91 17.85 6.95 -9.01
N ASN A 92 18.64 6.45 -8.07
CA ASN A 92 20.07 6.29 -8.21
C ASN A 92 20.34 4.84 -8.62
N VAL A 93 21.04 4.62 -9.74
CA VAL A 93 21.37 3.29 -10.24
C VAL A 93 22.88 3.16 -10.31
N THR A 94 23.43 2.14 -9.69
CA THR A 94 24.84 1.77 -9.78
C THR A 94 24.95 0.41 -10.45
N ILE A 95 25.73 0.34 -11.52
CA ILE A 95 26.02 -0.88 -12.27
C ILE A 95 27.51 -1.16 -12.08
N LYS A 96 27.81 -2.26 -11.39
CA LYS A 96 29.19 -2.73 -11.19
C LYS A 96 29.45 -3.87 -12.15
N SER A 97 30.42 -3.68 -13.04
CA SER A 97 30.80 -4.67 -14.05
C SER A 97 32.30 -4.96 -14.02
N PRO A 98 32.76 -6.05 -14.64
CA PRO A 98 34.20 -6.35 -14.69
C PRO A 98 35.03 -5.31 -15.47
N ILE A 99 34.37 -4.51 -16.32
CA ILE A 99 35.02 -3.52 -17.19
C ILE A 99 34.92 -2.09 -16.64
N GLY A 100 34.28 -1.91 -15.48
CA GLY A 100 34.11 -0.61 -14.82
C GLY A 100 32.73 -0.43 -14.20
N ASP A 101 32.58 0.69 -13.50
CA ASP A 101 31.34 1.08 -12.84
C ASP A 101 30.63 2.19 -13.63
N ALA A 102 29.31 2.09 -13.71
CA ALA A 102 28.44 3.15 -14.21
C ALA A 102 27.46 3.54 -13.11
N GLU A 103 27.42 4.83 -12.79
CA GLU A 103 26.53 5.43 -11.82
C GLU A 103 25.59 6.39 -12.53
N PHE A 104 24.31 6.30 -12.20
CA PHE A 104 23.28 7.23 -12.62
C PHE A 104 22.67 7.83 -11.36
N ILE A 105 22.78 9.13 -11.19
CA ILE A 105 22.37 9.84 -9.97
C ILE A 105 21.16 10.71 -10.30
N ASP A 106 20.14 10.61 -9.46
CA ASP A 106 18.91 11.42 -9.50
C ASP A 106 18.19 11.35 -10.86
N VAL A 107 18.11 10.15 -11.45
CA VAL A 107 17.40 9.95 -12.71
C VAL A 107 15.90 10.13 -12.48
N PRO A 108 15.24 11.12 -13.10
CA PRO A 108 13.83 11.37 -12.87
C PRO A 108 12.99 10.23 -13.45
N LEU A 109 12.04 9.77 -12.65
CA LEU A 109 11.10 8.71 -13.02
C LEU A 109 9.79 9.30 -13.54
N SER A 110 9.31 8.74 -14.64
CA SER A 110 7.96 9.04 -15.13
C SER A 110 6.92 8.54 -14.12
N PRO A 111 5.83 9.29 -13.85
CA PRO A 111 4.76 8.87 -12.95
C PRO A 111 4.12 7.51 -13.29
N TYR A 112 4.26 7.05 -14.53
CA TYR A 112 3.79 5.73 -14.98
C TYR A 112 4.75 4.58 -14.66
N VAL A 113 6.03 4.88 -14.46
CA VAL A 113 7.08 3.89 -14.14
C VAL A 113 7.28 3.76 -12.64
N VAL A 114 7.11 4.86 -11.90
CA VAL A 114 7.19 4.90 -10.43
C VAL A 114 6.42 3.76 -9.74
N PRO A 115 5.19 3.38 -10.15
CA PRO A 115 4.45 2.34 -9.45
C PRO A 115 4.91 0.90 -9.76
N LEU A 116 5.71 0.72 -10.82
CA LEU A 116 6.19 -0.59 -11.27
C LEU A 116 7.52 -0.99 -10.62
N LEU A 117 8.33 -0.01 -10.20
CA LEU A 117 9.67 -0.25 -9.66
C LEU A 117 9.70 -0.76 -8.21
N PRO A 118 9.03 -0.11 -7.24
CA PRO A 118 9.10 -0.54 -5.85
C PRO A 118 8.23 -1.77 -5.66
N VAL A 119 8.83 -2.83 -5.12
CA VAL A 119 8.13 -4.06 -4.76
C VAL A 119 7.41 -3.86 -3.43
N HIS A 120 6.08 -3.97 -3.45
CA HIS A 120 5.22 -3.99 -2.26
C HIS A 120 4.90 -5.45 -1.92
N PRO A 121 4.97 -5.86 -0.64
CA PRO A 121 4.81 -7.26 -0.24
C PRO A 121 3.42 -7.83 -0.55
N THR A 122 2.38 -7.00 -0.48
CA THR A 122 0.98 -7.45 -0.61
C THR A 122 0.22 -6.87 -1.79
N MET A 123 0.77 -5.88 -2.51
CA MET A 123 0.05 -5.20 -3.60
C MET A 123 0.57 -5.65 -4.96
N GLY A 124 -0.34 -6.02 -5.86
CA GLY A 124 -0.02 -6.36 -7.25
C GLY A 124 0.26 -5.13 -8.12
N SER A 125 0.80 -5.33 -9.33
CA SER A 125 1.17 -4.23 -10.23
C SER A 125 -0.02 -3.34 -10.63
N LEU A 126 -1.21 -3.93 -10.82
CA LEU A 126 -2.42 -3.16 -11.16
C LEU A 126 -2.89 -2.28 -10.00
N GLU A 127 -2.83 -2.79 -8.77
CA GLU A 127 -3.21 -2.04 -7.57
C GLU A 127 -2.29 -0.84 -7.37
N ARG A 128 -0.98 -1.02 -7.61
CA ARG A 128 0.01 0.06 -7.54
C ARG A 128 -0.20 1.13 -8.63
N LEU A 129 -0.65 0.73 -9.83
CA LEU A 129 -0.98 1.66 -10.91
C LEU A 129 -2.35 2.34 -10.72
N SER A 130 -3.20 1.79 -9.86
CA SER A 130 -4.57 2.27 -9.69
C SER A 130 -4.72 3.74 -9.28
N PRO A 131 -3.83 4.36 -8.48
CA PRO A 131 -3.90 5.79 -8.19
C PRO A 131 -3.74 6.63 -9.46
N VAL A 132 -2.84 6.22 -10.36
CA VAL A 132 -2.55 6.94 -11.61
C VAL A 132 -3.67 6.73 -12.64
N LEU A 133 -4.20 5.51 -12.74
CA LEU A 133 -5.19 5.15 -13.76
C LEU A 133 -6.63 5.49 -13.35
N PHE A 134 -6.95 5.36 -12.07
CA PHE A 134 -8.32 5.46 -11.54
C PHE A 134 -8.46 6.49 -10.42
N SER A 135 -7.46 7.34 -10.17
CA SER A 135 -7.52 8.38 -9.13
C SER A 135 -7.92 7.83 -7.75
N ASP A 136 -7.32 6.71 -7.36
CA ASP A 136 -7.59 5.96 -6.11
C ASP A 136 -9.00 5.36 -5.98
N GLN A 137 -9.80 5.33 -7.05
CA GLN A 137 -11.17 4.80 -7.01
C GLN A 137 -11.29 3.29 -7.27
N LEU A 138 -10.20 2.61 -7.62
CA LEU A 138 -10.27 1.18 -7.93
C LEU A 138 -10.63 0.32 -6.69
N TYR A 139 -10.15 0.74 -5.51
CA TYR A 139 -10.42 0.09 -4.23
C TYR A 139 -10.84 1.13 -3.18
N PRO A 140 -12.10 1.60 -3.23
CA PRO A 140 -12.58 2.60 -2.30
C PRO A 140 -12.64 2.01 -0.89
N TYR A 141 -12.37 2.83 0.10
CA TYR A 141 -12.37 2.43 1.51
C TYR A 141 -13.06 3.50 2.35
N CYS A 142 -13.65 3.08 3.46
CA CYS A 142 -14.17 3.99 4.48
C CYS A 142 -13.48 3.74 5.82
N VAL A 143 -13.42 4.78 6.65
CA VAL A 143 -12.72 4.74 7.93
C VAL A 143 -13.56 5.48 8.94
N VAL A 144 -13.66 4.92 10.15
CA VAL A 144 -14.24 5.60 11.31
C VAL A 144 -13.16 5.65 12.38
N GLY A 145 -12.47 6.79 12.46
CA GLY A 145 -11.47 7.09 13.49
C GLY A 145 -12.11 7.62 14.77
N LYS A 146 -11.31 7.97 15.78
CA LYS A 146 -11.81 8.47 17.06
C LYS A 146 -12.75 9.67 16.91
N SER A 147 -12.33 10.69 16.15
CA SER A 147 -13.04 11.99 16.01
C SER A 147 -13.40 12.35 14.57
N ALA A 148 -13.00 11.55 13.58
CA ALA A 148 -13.31 11.80 12.17
C ALA A 148 -13.63 10.50 11.41
N ALA A 149 -14.47 10.62 10.38
CA ALA A 149 -14.74 9.56 9.42
C ALA A 149 -14.30 9.95 8.01
N ASN A 150 -13.91 8.97 7.21
CA ASN A 150 -13.69 9.10 5.77
C ASN A 150 -14.66 8.19 5.01
N THR A 151 -15.31 8.72 3.98
CA THR A 151 -16.23 7.95 3.11
C THR A 151 -15.49 7.25 1.97
N PHE A 152 -16.18 6.33 1.29
CA PHE A 152 -15.71 5.69 0.06
C PHE A 152 -15.36 6.69 -1.06
N ASP A 153 -16.01 7.86 -1.06
CA ASP A 153 -15.75 8.96 -2.01
C ASP A 153 -14.63 9.91 -1.55
N ASN A 154 -13.79 9.47 -0.60
CA ASN A 154 -12.67 10.23 -0.04
C ASN A 154 -13.09 11.58 0.58
N LYS A 155 -14.25 11.61 1.26
CA LYS A 155 -14.68 12.78 2.04
C LYS A 155 -14.45 12.53 3.53
N THR A 156 -13.60 13.36 4.13
CA THR A 156 -13.32 13.33 5.57
C THR A 156 -14.15 14.38 6.32
N TYR A 157 -14.81 14.01 7.41
CA TYR A 157 -15.62 14.90 8.25
C TYR A 157 -15.55 14.51 9.73
N PRO A 158 -15.72 15.46 10.67
CA PRO A 158 -15.69 15.17 12.10
C PRO A 158 -16.94 14.37 12.54
N ILE A 159 -16.77 13.50 13.53
CA ILE A 159 -17.84 12.66 14.09
C ILE A 159 -17.80 12.61 15.62
N GLN A 160 -18.96 12.36 16.21
CA GLN A 160 -19.12 12.01 17.63
C GLN A 160 -20.27 11.00 17.73
N LEU A 161 -19.95 9.73 17.93
CA LEU A 161 -20.93 8.64 17.85
C LEU A 161 -21.67 8.44 19.18
N GLY A 162 -21.01 8.69 20.31
CA GLY A 162 -21.59 8.38 21.60
C GLY A 162 -21.88 6.88 21.75
N LYS A 163 -22.86 6.55 22.59
CA LYS A 163 -23.12 5.15 23.03
C LYS A 163 -24.12 4.38 22.17
N CYS A 164 -24.77 5.06 21.22
CA CYS A 164 -25.75 4.44 20.33
C CYS A 164 -25.04 3.73 19.17
N TRP A 165 -25.66 2.68 18.64
CA TRP A 165 -25.15 2.04 17.42
C TRP A 165 -25.43 2.93 16.21
N HIS A 166 -24.38 3.25 15.46
CA HIS A 166 -24.47 3.98 14.20
C HIS A 166 -24.07 3.06 13.05
N VAL A 167 -24.81 3.13 11.95
CA VAL A 167 -24.48 2.39 10.72
C VAL A 167 -23.30 3.08 10.05
N MET A 168 -22.20 2.34 9.90
CA MET A 168 -21.00 2.77 9.17
C MET A 168 -21.10 2.39 7.69
N MET A 169 -21.58 1.18 7.41
CA MET A 169 -21.78 0.68 6.06
C MET A 169 -22.96 -0.30 6.07
N LYS A 170 -23.76 -0.25 5.01
CA LYS A 170 -24.78 -1.26 4.72
C LYS A 170 -24.75 -1.57 3.24
N TYR A 171 -24.89 -2.85 2.90
CA TYR A 171 -25.18 -3.25 1.54
C TYR A 171 -26.58 -2.76 1.11
N ALA A 172 -26.66 -2.00 0.03
CA ALA A 172 -27.91 -1.48 -0.50
C ALA A 172 -27.91 -1.60 -2.04
N PRO A 173 -28.64 -2.57 -2.61
CA PRO A 173 -28.73 -2.71 -4.06
C PRO A 173 -29.49 -1.53 -4.68
N LYS A 174 -29.04 -1.06 -5.85
CA LYS A 174 -29.66 0.08 -6.57
C LYS A 174 -31.06 -0.20 -7.12
N TYR A 175 -31.37 -1.48 -7.36
CA TYR A 175 -32.65 -1.93 -7.88
C TYR A 175 -33.28 -2.87 -6.84
N MET A 176 -34.36 -2.42 -6.21
CA MET A 176 -35.33 -3.36 -5.67
C MET A 176 -36.12 -3.88 -6.86
N PRO A 177 -36.07 -5.17 -7.21
CA PRO A 177 -36.92 -5.68 -8.27
C PRO A 177 -38.38 -5.45 -7.85
N GLU A 178 -39.10 -4.62 -8.60
CA GLU A 178 -40.47 -4.24 -8.23
C GLU A 178 -41.41 -5.45 -8.25
N GLU A 179 -41.17 -6.50 -9.05
CA GLU A 179 -42.08 -7.65 -9.15
C GLU A 179 -41.42 -9.00 -9.54
N SER A 180 -40.12 -9.22 -9.30
CA SER A 180 -39.53 -10.57 -9.50
C SER A 180 -39.16 -11.21 -8.17
N SER A 181 -39.65 -12.44 -7.99
CA SER A 181 -39.45 -13.35 -6.86
C SER A 181 -38.00 -13.77 -6.59
N GLU A 182 -37.01 -13.04 -7.12
CA GLU A 182 -35.61 -13.22 -6.75
C GLU A 182 -35.38 -12.48 -5.43
N LYS A 183 -35.62 -13.20 -4.34
CA LYS A 183 -35.17 -12.80 -3.01
C LYS A 183 -33.70 -12.41 -3.11
N ILE A 184 -33.38 -11.16 -2.76
CA ILE A 184 -32.00 -10.74 -2.50
C ILE A 184 -31.40 -11.80 -1.61
N ASP A 185 -30.30 -12.43 -2.04
CA ASP A 185 -29.65 -13.48 -1.29
C ASP A 185 -29.31 -12.92 0.12
N PRO A 186 -29.93 -13.42 1.19
CA PRO A 186 -29.69 -12.91 2.54
C PRO A 186 -28.24 -13.12 2.99
N SER A 187 -27.47 -13.97 2.31
CA SER A 187 -26.03 -14.11 2.55
C SER A 187 -25.18 -12.91 2.09
N VAL A 188 -25.78 -11.95 1.37
CA VAL A 188 -25.10 -10.74 0.83
C VAL A 188 -25.48 -9.48 1.61
N ASP A 189 -26.45 -9.53 2.54
CA ASP A 189 -26.79 -8.37 3.37
C ASP A 189 -25.80 -8.23 4.52
N VAL A 190 -24.84 -7.32 4.34
CA VAL A 190 -23.85 -6.97 5.35
C VAL A 190 -24.16 -5.58 5.90
N VAL A 191 -24.29 -5.49 7.22
CA VAL A 191 -24.39 -4.22 7.95
C VAL A 191 -23.25 -4.13 8.95
N VAL A 192 -22.45 -3.08 8.83
CA VAL A 192 -21.37 -2.75 9.77
C VAL A 192 -21.80 -1.55 10.59
N MET A 193 -21.76 -1.70 11.91
CA MET A 193 -22.14 -0.69 12.87
C MET A 193 -21.02 -0.45 13.87
N THR A 194 -20.96 0.77 14.39
CA THR A 194 -19.97 1.17 15.38
C THR A 194 -20.53 2.18 16.37
N ARG A 195 -19.92 2.23 17.55
CA ARG A 195 -20.23 3.18 18.62
C ARG A 195 -18.99 3.44 19.45
N ASP A 196 -19.01 4.52 20.24
CA ASP A 196 -17.96 4.76 21.21
C ASP A 196 -18.10 3.78 22.38
N ASN A 197 -16.98 3.16 22.77
CA ASN A 197 -16.95 2.27 23.92
C ASN A 197 -17.11 3.09 25.21
N SER A 198 -17.90 2.59 26.15
CA SER A 198 -18.18 3.33 27.40
C SER A 198 -17.00 3.42 28.37
N SER A 199 -15.98 2.56 28.20
CA SER A 199 -14.89 2.36 29.14
C SER A 199 -13.52 2.74 28.57
N SER A 200 -13.42 3.08 27.28
CA SER A 200 -12.16 3.41 26.62
C SER A 200 -12.36 4.43 25.50
N SER A 201 -11.26 5.02 25.00
CA SER A 201 -11.29 5.88 23.81
C SER A 201 -11.39 5.07 22.50
N GLN A 202 -11.62 3.76 22.58
CA GLN A 202 -11.76 2.87 21.44
C GLN A 202 -13.24 2.69 21.08
N LYS A 203 -13.49 2.00 19.97
CA LYS A 203 -14.85 1.80 19.45
C LYS A 203 -15.23 0.34 19.48
N ASP A 204 -16.51 0.09 19.71
CA ASP A 204 -17.10 -1.23 19.48
C ASP A 204 -17.46 -1.34 18.00
N LEU A 205 -17.34 -2.56 17.46
CA LEU A 205 -17.72 -2.89 16.09
C LEU A 205 -18.71 -4.04 16.12
N LYS A 206 -19.78 -3.92 15.35
CA LYS A 206 -20.76 -4.98 15.13
C LYS A 206 -20.95 -5.20 13.65
N ILE A 207 -20.82 -6.44 13.22
CA ILE A 207 -21.03 -6.87 11.83
C ILE A 207 -22.20 -7.84 11.84
N VAL A 208 -23.22 -7.54 11.04
CA VAL A 208 -24.37 -8.42 10.82
C VAL A 208 -24.30 -8.91 9.39
N THR A 209 -24.32 -10.23 9.20
CA THR A 209 -24.26 -10.88 7.88
C THR A 209 -25.25 -12.02 7.83
N GLY A 210 -26.36 -11.85 7.12
CA GLY A 210 -27.49 -12.79 7.18
C GLY A 210 -28.00 -12.96 8.62
N ASP A 211 -27.91 -14.19 9.15
CA ASP A 211 -28.33 -14.52 10.52
C ASP A 211 -27.19 -14.39 11.55
N ASP A 212 -25.95 -14.17 11.10
CA ASP A 212 -24.78 -14.10 11.99
C ASP A 212 -24.50 -12.68 12.47
N VAL A 213 -24.23 -12.55 13.76
CA VAL A 213 -23.80 -11.30 14.41
C VAL A 213 -22.41 -11.49 14.99
N VAL A 214 -21.47 -10.70 14.51
CA VAL A 214 -20.10 -10.65 15.00
C VAL A 214 -19.89 -9.35 15.77
N ASP A 215 -19.63 -9.46 17.08
CA ASP A 215 -19.30 -8.35 17.96
C ASP A 215 -17.79 -8.35 18.23
N LEU A 216 -17.15 -7.20 18.01
CA LEU A 216 -15.76 -6.97 18.37
C LEU A 216 -15.72 -5.84 19.40
N THR A 217 -15.26 -6.19 20.59
CA THR A 217 -15.10 -5.24 21.70
C THR A 217 -13.64 -5.19 22.11
N PRO A 218 -13.04 -4.00 22.26
CA PRO A 218 -11.67 -3.91 22.75
C PRO A 218 -11.56 -4.51 24.15
N SER A 219 -10.60 -5.42 24.35
CA SER A 219 -10.36 -6.11 25.62
C SER A 219 -8.90 -5.96 26.02
N GLY A 220 -8.63 -5.33 27.17
CA GLY A 220 -7.26 -5.14 27.65
C GLY A 220 -7.02 -3.79 28.31
N GLY A 221 -6.01 -3.75 29.19
CA GLY A 221 -5.53 -2.51 29.81
C GLY A 221 -4.60 -1.72 28.90
N SER A 222 -4.11 -0.57 29.38
CA SER A 222 -3.28 0.39 28.63
C SER A 222 -2.00 -0.16 27.98
N THR A 223 -1.59 -1.39 28.31
CA THR A 223 -0.33 -2.02 27.86
C THR A 223 -0.51 -3.28 27.01
N LYS A 224 -1.72 -3.83 26.86
CA LYS A 224 -2.00 -4.94 25.93
C LYS A 224 -3.32 -4.68 25.22
N MET A 225 -3.23 -4.44 23.91
CA MET A 225 -4.38 -4.32 23.03
C MET A 225 -4.85 -5.75 22.71
N GLY A 226 -5.95 -6.17 23.31
CA GLY A 226 -6.69 -7.36 22.91
C GLY A 226 -8.01 -6.96 22.29
N ILE A 227 -8.60 -7.88 21.54
CA ILE A 227 -9.95 -7.75 21.01
C ILE A 227 -10.69 -9.01 21.42
N GLU A 228 -11.81 -8.84 22.10
CA GLU A 228 -12.75 -9.92 22.35
C GLU A 228 -13.70 -9.99 21.15
N VAL A 229 -13.75 -11.16 20.52
CA VAL A 229 -14.63 -11.42 19.38
C VAL A 229 -15.72 -12.39 19.83
N LYS A 230 -16.98 -12.03 19.57
CA LYS A 230 -18.14 -12.91 19.81
C LYS A 230 -18.88 -13.12 18.51
N VAL A 231 -19.25 -14.37 18.24
CA VAL A 231 -20.14 -14.74 17.13
C VAL A 231 -21.42 -15.30 17.73
N ASN A 232 -22.55 -14.66 17.44
CA ASN A 232 -23.86 -15.03 18.00
C ASN A 232 -23.80 -15.18 19.53
N GLU A 233 -23.22 -14.17 20.19
CA GLU A 233 -22.99 -14.07 21.65
C GLU A 233 -21.97 -15.05 22.24
N ARG A 234 -21.39 -15.95 21.43
CA ARG A 234 -20.40 -16.93 21.88
C ARG A 234 -18.99 -16.41 21.65
N PRO A 235 -18.11 -16.41 22.67
CA PRO A 235 -16.73 -15.97 22.50
C PRO A 235 -15.99 -16.89 21.53
N LEU A 236 -15.21 -16.30 20.64
CA LEU A 236 -14.32 -17.01 19.72
C LEU A 236 -12.89 -16.85 20.24
N GLU A 237 -12.23 -17.97 20.56
CA GLU A 237 -10.80 -17.94 20.87
C GLU A 237 -9.99 -17.88 19.57
N ILE A 238 -9.28 -16.77 19.38
CA ILE A 238 -8.37 -16.59 18.25
C ILE A 238 -6.98 -17.04 18.71
N SER A 239 -6.53 -18.20 18.24
CA SER A 239 -5.20 -18.78 18.52
C SER A 239 -4.09 -18.11 17.72
#